data_AF-A0A485DAM6-F1
#
_entry.id   AF-A0A485DAM6-F1
#
_cell.length_a   1.000
_cell.length_b   1.000
_cell.length_c   1.000
_cell.angle_alpha   90.00
_cell.angle_beta   90.00
_cell.angle_gamma   90.00
#
_symmetry.space_group_name_H-M   'P 1'
#
loop_
_entity.id
_entity.type
_entity.pdbx_description
1 polymer ?
#
loop_
_entity_poly.entity_id
_entity_poly.type
_entity_poly.pdbx_seq_one_letter_code
_entity_poly.pdbx_strand_id
1 'polypeptide(L)'
;MFGKLTLDAVPYHEPIIVVTVAAIIIGGLALLAAITYFGKWSYLWNEWLTSVDHKRLGIMYVIVAIVMLLRGFADAVMMRSQQVLASAGEAGFLPPHHYDQIFTAHGVIMIFFVAMPFVIGLMNLVVPLQIGARDVAFPFLNNLSFWFTVVGVILVNLSLASVNSHRPVGWPIRRCRESSTVRALGSITGSGLSSYPVLVQR
;
A
#
# COMPACT_ATOMS: atom_id res chain seq x y z
N MET A 1 15.42 -20.10 -6.42
CA MET A 1 16.78 -19.94 -5.86
C MET A 1 16.77 -18.80 -4.83
N PHE A 2 16.47 -18.89 -3.53
CA PHE A 2 16.08 -19.88 -2.53
C PHE A 2 15.02 -19.19 -1.63
N GLY A 3 14.16 -19.94 -0.92
CA GLY A 3 13.13 -19.39 0.01
C GLY A 3 11.70 -19.83 -0.33
N LYS A 4 10.71 -19.42 0.47
CA LYS A 4 9.26 -19.76 0.32
C LYS A 4 8.57 -19.17 -0.93
N LEU A 5 9.33 -18.61 -1.87
CA LEU A 5 8.84 -18.00 -3.10
C LEU A 5 8.78 -19.07 -4.20
N THR A 6 7.66 -19.77 -4.28
CA THR A 6 7.33 -20.66 -5.40
C THR A 6 6.58 -19.89 -6.51
N LEU A 7 6.62 -20.37 -7.75
CA LEU A 7 5.88 -19.77 -8.87
C LEU A 7 4.35 -19.76 -8.66
N ASP A 8 3.86 -20.52 -7.68
CA ASP A 8 2.47 -20.51 -7.20
C ASP A 8 2.13 -19.29 -6.32
N ALA A 9 3.13 -18.50 -5.91
CA ALA A 9 2.91 -17.27 -5.13
C ALA A 9 2.34 -16.11 -5.97
N VAL A 10 2.35 -16.25 -7.31
CA VAL A 10 1.72 -15.33 -8.25
C VAL A 10 0.44 -16.00 -8.77
N PRO A 11 -0.76 -15.51 -8.42
CA PRO A 11 -2.00 -16.13 -8.84
C PRO A 11 -2.34 -15.71 -10.26
N TYR A 12 -1.97 -16.54 -11.22
CA TYR A 12 -2.37 -16.37 -12.62
C TYR A 12 -3.87 -16.63 -12.84
N HIS A 13 -4.53 -17.25 -11.87
CA HIS A 13 -5.92 -17.69 -11.96
C HIS A 13 -6.93 -16.57 -11.67
N GLU A 14 -6.46 -15.41 -11.21
CA GLU A 14 -7.33 -14.30 -10.84
C GLU A 14 -7.17 -13.11 -11.77
N PRO A 15 -8.18 -12.84 -12.62
CA PRO A 15 -8.06 -11.86 -13.69
C PRO A 15 -7.84 -10.44 -13.15
N ILE A 16 -8.40 -10.10 -11.99
CA ILE A 16 -8.32 -8.75 -11.40
C ILE A 16 -6.87 -8.43 -10.99
N ILE A 17 -6.17 -9.36 -10.37
CA ILE A 17 -4.80 -9.16 -9.88
C ILE A 17 -3.82 -9.12 -11.06
N VAL A 18 -3.98 -10.03 -12.02
CA VAL A 18 -3.16 -10.07 -13.23
C VAL A 18 -3.29 -8.78 -14.04
N VAL A 19 -4.51 -8.26 -14.22
CA VAL A 19 -4.75 -6.99 -14.93
C VAL A 19 -4.12 -5.83 -14.18
N THR A 20 -4.22 -5.79 -12.85
CA THR A 20 -3.64 -4.71 -12.04
C THR A 20 -2.11 -4.72 -12.10
N VAL A 21 -1.49 -5.90 -11.98
CA VAL A 21 -0.03 -6.05 -12.10
C VAL A 21 0.44 -5.71 -13.51
N ALA A 22 -0.27 -6.16 -14.54
CA ALA A 22 0.04 -5.80 -15.92
C ALA A 22 -0.09 -4.29 -16.16
N ALA A 23 -1.13 -3.64 -15.65
CA ALA A 23 -1.31 -2.19 -15.76
C ALA A 23 -0.19 -1.41 -15.06
N ILE A 24 0.27 -1.86 -13.89
CA ILE A 24 1.41 -1.27 -13.17
C ILE A 24 2.70 -1.44 -13.97
N ILE A 25 2.95 -2.63 -14.52
CA ILE A 25 4.15 -2.90 -15.35
C ILE A 25 4.12 -2.04 -16.62
N ILE A 26 2.98 -1.97 -17.31
CA ILE A 26 2.82 -1.15 -18.51
C ILE A 26 2.98 0.34 -18.17
N GLY A 27 2.38 0.81 -17.08
CA GLY A 27 2.54 2.19 -16.61
C GLY A 27 4.00 2.52 -16.27
N GLY A 28 4.69 1.61 -15.57
CA GLY A 28 6.12 1.74 -15.27
C GLY A 28 7.00 1.75 -16.51
N LEU A 29 6.73 0.87 -17.47
CA LEU A 29 7.43 0.83 -18.76
C LEU A 29 7.15 2.07 -19.60
N ALA A 30 5.92 2.58 -19.63
CA ALA A 30 5.56 3.81 -20.32
C ALA A 30 6.28 5.02 -19.71
N LEU A 31 6.37 5.08 -18.38
CA LEU A 31 7.12 6.13 -17.68
C LEU A 31 8.62 6.06 -18.01
N LEU A 32 9.21 4.85 -17.96
CA LEU A 32 10.62 4.63 -18.31
C LEU A 32 10.90 4.97 -19.78
N ALA A 33 10.01 4.59 -20.68
CA ALA A 33 10.10 4.93 -22.10
C ALA A 33 10.01 6.43 -22.32
N ALA A 34 9.09 7.13 -21.65
CA ALA A 34 8.97 8.58 -21.71
C ALA A 34 10.24 9.29 -21.19
N ILE A 35 10.78 8.86 -20.04
CA ILE A 35 12.01 9.45 -19.47
C ILE A 35 13.20 9.25 -20.41
N THR A 36 13.30 8.05 -21.02
CA THR A 36 14.38 7.71 -21.96
C THR A 36 14.23 8.45 -23.28
N TYR A 37 13.00 8.62 -23.78
CA TYR A 37 12.71 9.40 -24.98
C TYR A 37 13.05 10.89 -24.82
N PHE A 38 12.73 11.48 -23.67
CA PHE A 38 13.05 12.89 -23.39
C PHE A 38 14.49 13.13 -22.92
N GLY A 39 15.31 12.08 -22.74
CA GLY A 39 16.73 12.20 -22.36
C GLY A 39 16.98 12.87 -21.00
N LYS A 40 15.97 12.89 -20.11
CA LYS A 40 16.00 13.66 -18.83
C LYS A 40 16.73 12.94 -17.69
N TRP A 41 17.39 11.81 -17.96
CA TRP A 41 18.09 11.00 -16.95
C TRP A 41 19.14 11.78 -16.16
N SER A 42 19.99 12.56 -16.83
CA SER A 42 21.02 13.37 -16.15
C SER A 42 20.41 14.48 -15.28
N TYR A 43 19.31 15.08 -15.73
CA TYR A 43 18.58 16.10 -15.00
C TYR A 43 17.87 15.53 -13.76
N LEU A 44 17.22 14.36 -13.87
CA LEU A 44 16.61 13.70 -12.72
C LEU A 44 17.67 13.35 -11.66
N TRP A 45 18.81 12.80 -12.10
CA TRP A 45 19.85 12.35 -11.19
C TRP A 45 20.47 13.52 -10.43
N ASN A 46 20.99 14.52 -11.15
CA ASN A 46 21.75 15.63 -10.56
C ASN A 46 20.86 16.61 -9.79
N GLU A 47 19.62 16.82 -10.26
CA GLU A 47 18.79 17.93 -9.81
C GLU A 47 17.70 17.50 -8.83
N TRP A 48 17.24 16.25 -8.86
CA TRP A 48 16.11 15.78 -8.06
C TRP A 48 16.48 14.64 -7.12
N LEU A 49 17.07 13.56 -7.61
CA LEU A 49 17.35 12.35 -6.81
C LEU A 49 18.45 12.55 -5.76
N THR A 50 19.49 13.31 -6.10
CA THR A 50 20.59 13.64 -5.16
C THR A 50 20.42 15.01 -4.51
N SER A 51 19.30 15.70 -4.74
CA SER A 51 19.11 17.03 -4.15
C SER A 51 18.90 16.97 -2.65
N VAL A 52 19.50 17.94 -1.95
CA VAL A 52 19.35 18.15 -0.51
C VAL A 52 18.43 19.33 -0.19
N ASP A 53 17.88 19.99 -1.21
CA ASP A 53 17.00 21.14 -1.04
C ASP A 53 15.65 20.72 -0.48
N HIS A 54 15.28 21.28 0.68
CA HIS A 54 14.04 20.96 1.38
C HIS A 54 12.77 21.21 0.54
N LYS A 55 12.81 22.18 -0.38
CA LYS A 55 11.72 22.51 -1.31
C LYS A 55 11.49 21.39 -2.34
N ARG A 56 12.57 20.88 -2.95
CA ARG A 56 12.50 19.81 -3.96
C ARG A 56 12.05 18.51 -3.31
N LEU A 57 12.62 18.22 -2.13
CA LEU A 57 12.21 17.06 -1.35
C LEU A 57 10.73 17.12 -0.96
N GLY A 58 10.24 18.28 -0.50
CA GLY A 58 8.83 18.51 -0.19
C GLY A 58 7.91 18.25 -1.38
N ILE A 59 8.29 18.70 -2.58
CA ILE A 59 7.54 18.44 -3.83
C ILE A 59 7.52 16.94 -4.14
N MET A 60 8.65 16.24 -4.01
CA MET A 60 8.72 14.79 -4.26
C MET A 60 7.83 14.00 -3.30
N TYR A 61 7.79 14.37 -2.02
CA TYR A 61 6.88 13.78 -1.03
C TYR A 61 5.40 13.94 -1.42
N VAL A 62 5.02 15.14 -1.86
CA VAL A 62 3.65 15.42 -2.32
C VAL A 62 3.31 14.63 -3.58
N ILE A 63 4.25 14.52 -4.54
CA ILE A 63 4.07 13.71 -5.75
C ILE A 63 3.82 12.24 -5.39
N VAL A 64 4.63 11.66 -4.50
CA VAL A 64 4.45 10.28 -4.04
C VAL A 64 3.08 10.12 -3.38
N ALA A 65 2.66 11.05 -2.52
CA ALA A 65 1.36 11.02 -1.88
C ALA A 65 0.21 11.06 -2.89
N ILE A 66 0.30 11.87 -3.94
CA ILE A 66 -0.73 11.96 -5.00
C ILE A 66 -0.81 10.67 -5.81
N VAL A 67 0.33 10.07 -6.18
CA VAL A 67 0.34 8.78 -6.89
C VAL A 67 -0.27 7.68 -6.03
N MET A 68 0.07 7.64 -4.74
CA MET A 68 -0.50 6.67 -3.79
C MET A 68 -1.97 6.96 -3.47
N LEU A 69 -2.41 8.22 -3.55
CA LEU A 69 -3.82 8.60 -3.43
C LEU A 69 -4.64 8.01 -4.56
N LEU A 70 -4.17 8.10 -5.81
CA LEU A 70 -4.87 7.49 -6.96
C LEU A 70 -5.01 5.97 -6.77
N ARG A 71 -3.95 5.32 -6.29
CA ARG A 71 -3.96 3.88 -5.98
C ARG A 71 -4.88 3.54 -4.80
N GLY A 72 -4.89 4.33 -3.74
CA GLY A 72 -5.82 4.17 -2.61
C GLY A 72 -7.26 4.41 -3.03
N PHE A 73 -7.51 5.39 -3.90
CA PHE A 73 -8.84 5.69 -4.42
C PHE A 73 -9.39 4.56 -5.31
N ALA A 74 -8.56 3.96 -6.16
CA ALA A 74 -8.95 2.78 -6.93
C ALA A 74 -9.44 1.63 -6.02
N ASP A 75 -8.70 1.33 -4.94
CA ASP A 75 -9.11 0.33 -3.95
C ASP A 75 -10.44 0.69 -3.24
N ALA A 76 -10.66 1.97 -2.93
CA ALA A 76 -11.90 2.43 -2.32
C ALA A 76 -13.12 2.24 -3.25
N VAL A 77 -12.96 2.56 -4.54
CA VAL A 77 -14.00 2.38 -5.55
C VAL A 77 -14.33 0.90 -5.73
N MET A 78 -13.33 0.02 -5.72
CA MET A 78 -13.54 -1.43 -5.75
C MET A 78 -14.31 -1.92 -4.53
N MET A 79 -13.95 -1.50 -3.32
CA MET A 79 -14.71 -1.88 -2.12
C MET A 79 -16.15 -1.35 -2.14
N ARG A 80 -16.35 -0.11 -2.59
CA ARG A 80 -17.68 0.50 -2.61
C ARG A 80 -18.59 -0.12 -3.66
N SER A 81 -18.07 -0.44 -4.84
CA SER A 81 -18.84 -1.14 -5.88
C SER A 81 -19.23 -2.56 -5.45
N GLN A 82 -18.35 -3.28 -4.73
CA GLN A 82 -18.69 -4.58 -4.15
C GLN A 82 -19.82 -4.48 -3.12
N GLN A 83 -19.82 -3.46 -2.25
CA GLN A 83 -20.90 -3.24 -1.28
C GLN A 83 -22.25 -2.96 -1.96
N VAL A 84 -22.25 -2.20 -3.06
CA VAL A 84 -23.46 -1.91 -3.84
C VAL A 84 -24.04 -3.19 -4.45
N LEU A 85 -23.20 -4.03 -5.05
CA LEU A 85 -23.64 -5.31 -5.63
C LEU A 85 -24.12 -6.30 -4.56
N ALA A 86 -23.43 -6.38 -3.42
CA ALA A 86 -23.87 -7.19 -2.29
C ALA A 86 -25.22 -6.72 -1.73
N SER A 87 -25.47 -5.40 -1.69
CA SER A 87 -26.75 -4.85 -1.27
C SER A 87 -27.89 -5.09 -2.27
N ALA A 88 -27.56 -5.35 -3.53
CA ALA A 88 -28.50 -5.71 -4.59
C ALA A 88 -28.81 -7.22 -4.65
N GLY A 89 -28.19 -8.05 -3.79
CA GLY A 89 -28.42 -9.50 -3.73
C GLY A 89 -27.59 -10.32 -4.73
N GLU A 90 -26.66 -9.70 -5.45
CA GLU A 90 -25.74 -10.37 -6.37
C GLU A 90 -24.51 -10.93 -5.64
N ALA A 91 -23.95 -12.03 -6.14
CA ALA A 91 -22.76 -12.68 -5.55
C ALA A 91 -21.50 -11.79 -5.56
N GLY A 92 -21.52 -10.69 -6.32
CA GLY A 92 -20.42 -9.72 -6.44
C GLY A 92 -19.21 -10.26 -7.21
N PHE A 93 -18.17 -9.44 -7.34
CA PHE A 93 -16.95 -9.77 -8.10
C PHE A 93 -15.74 -10.08 -7.21
N LEU A 94 -15.84 -9.83 -5.89
CA LEU A 94 -14.78 -10.09 -4.91
C LEU A 94 -15.20 -11.14 -3.87
N PRO A 95 -14.57 -12.32 -3.86
CA PRO A 95 -14.63 -13.25 -2.73
C PRO A 95 -14.25 -12.57 -1.39
N PRO A 96 -14.76 -13.06 -0.25
CA PRO A 96 -14.51 -12.44 1.06
C PRO A 96 -13.03 -12.28 1.41
N HIS A 97 -12.18 -13.23 1.00
CA HIS A 97 -10.74 -13.18 1.30
C HIS A 97 -10.03 -12.02 0.60
N HIS A 98 -10.46 -11.64 -0.60
CA HIS A 98 -9.88 -10.50 -1.33
C HIS A 98 -10.36 -9.16 -0.84
N TYR A 99 -11.64 -9.10 -0.45
CA TYR A 99 -12.20 -7.89 0.10
C TYR A 99 -11.45 -7.45 1.36
N ASP A 100 -11.17 -8.37 2.28
CA ASP A 100 -10.45 -8.07 3.52
C ASP A 100 -8.97 -7.71 3.28
N GLN A 101 -8.34 -8.27 2.25
CA GLN A 101 -6.99 -7.92 1.83
C GLN A 101 -6.92 -6.50 1.26
N ILE A 102 -7.83 -6.16 0.34
CA ILE A 102 -7.93 -4.82 -0.26
C ILE A 102 -8.26 -3.78 0.83
N PHE A 103 -9.17 -4.08 1.75
CA PHE A 103 -9.50 -3.18 2.85
C PHE A 103 -8.30 -2.90 3.76
N THR A 104 -7.55 -3.94 4.11
CA THR A 104 -6.34 -3.80 4.95
C THR A 104 -5.27 -2.99 4.22
N ALA A 105 -5.01 -3.29 2.94
CA ALA A 105 -4.03 -2.59 2.12
C ALA A 105 -4.41 -1.12 1.91
N HIS A 106 -5.68 -0.84 1.62
CA HIS A 106 -6.22 0.51 1.46
C HIS A 106 -5.97 1.37 2.70
N GLY A 107 -6.32 0.86 3.89
CA GLY A 107 -6.12 1.60 5.15
C GLY A 107 -4.65 1.90 5.45
N VAL A 108 -3.77 0.92 5.24
CA VAL A 108 -2.32 1.09 5.42
C VAL A 108 -1.78 2.14 4.45
N ILE A 109 -2.22 2.12 3.19
CA ILE A 109 -1.74 3.03 2.16
C ILE A 109 -2.22 4.46 2.40
N MET A 110 -3.49 4.65 2.75
CA MET A 110 -4.04 5.97 3.01
C MET A 110 -3.38 6.65 4.22
N ILE A 111 -3.07 5.91 5.27
CA ILE A 111 -2.46 6.50 6.48
C ILE A 111 -0.95 6.67 6.31
N PHE A 112 -0.22 5.61 5.98
CA PHE A 112 1.25 5.64 5.99
C PHE A 112 1.87 6.21 4.72
N PHE A 113 1.20 6.11 3.58
CA PHE A 113 1.78 6.45 2.28
C PHE A 113 1.09 7.62 1.56
N VAL A 114 -0.08 8.05 2.06
CA VAL A 114 -0.74 9.28 1.60
C VAL A 114 -0.67 10.35 2.70
N ALA A 115 -1.31 10.15 3.85
CA ALA A 115 -1.40 11.18 4.87
C ALA A 115 -0.03 11.59 5.45
N MET A 116 0.78 10.62 5.87
CA MET A 116 2.11 10.90 6.45
C MET A 116 3.06 11.60 5.45
N PRO A 117 3.27 11.09 4.22
CA PRO A 117 4.12 11.75 3.23
C PRO A 117 3.59 13.12 2.81
N PHE A 118 2.26 13.29 2.73
CA PHE A 118 1.67 14.57 2.39
C PHE A 118 1.95 15.63 3.45
N VAL A 119 1.72 15.31 4.73
CA VAL A 119 2.00 16.22 5.85
C VAL A 119 3.50 16.51 5.95
N ILE A 120 4.35 15.49 5.91
CA ILE A 120 5.81 15.65 5.96
C ILE A 120 6.32 16.47 4.77
N GLY A 121 5.76 16.26 3.58
CA GLY A 121 6.09 17.03 2.37
C GLY A 121 5.74 18.51 2.50
N LEU A 122 4.54 18.81 3.01
CA LEU A 122 4.12 20.19 3.29
C LEU A 122 4.97 20.83 4.39
N MET A 123 5.29 20.09 5.46
CA MET A 123 6.15 20.58 6.53
C MET A 123 7.55 20.91 6.01
N ASN A 124 8.13 20.04 5.18
CA ASN A 124 9.44 20.28 4.55
C ASN A 124 9.45 21.53 3.66
N LEU A 125 8.32 21.87 3.03
CA LEU A 125 8.20 23.06 2.18
C LEU A 125 7.96 24.33 3.01
N VAL A 126 7.01 24.29 3.95
CA VAL A 126 6.45 25.48 4.61
C VAL A 126 7.19 25.83 5.90
N VAL A 127 7.60 24.86 6.72
CA VAL A 127 8.15 25.11 8.07
C VAL A 127 9.47 25.90 8.02
N PRO A 128 10.46 25.55 7.15
CA PRO A 128 11.69 26.35 7.06
C PRO A 128 11.43 27.79 6.61
N LEU A 129 10.44 28.00 5.74
CA LEU A 129 10.04 29.32 5.28
C LEU A 129 9.37 30.14 6.39
N GLN A 130 8.58 29.52 7.27
CA GLN A 130 7.95 30.19 8.40
C GLN A 130 8.94 30.62 9.49
N ILE A 131 10.00 29.85 9.69
CA ILE A 131 11.05 30.14 10.70
C ILE A 131 12.11 31.11 10.12
N GLY A 132 12.06 31.40 8.82
CA GLY A 132 13.06 32.23 8.14
C GLY A 132 14.44 31.56 8.05
N ALA A 133 14.49 30.24 8.22
CA ALA A 133 15.73 29.46 8.11
C ALA A 133 16.06 29.20 6.64
N ARG A 134 17.37 29.13 6.32
CA ARG A 134 17.84 28.86 4.96
C ARG A 134 17.55 27.41 4.53
N ASP A 135 17.70 26.46 5.46
CA ASP A 135 17.53 25.01 5.24
C ASP A 135 17.18 24.29 6.56
N VAL A 136 16.84 22.99 6.48
CA VAL A 136 16.63 22.10 7.64
C VAL A 136 17.96 21.74 8.32
N ALA A 137 17.93 21.44 9.62
CA ALA A 137 19.13 21.18 10.44
C ALA A 137 20.03 20.04 9.90
N PHE A 138 19.44 19.03 9.25
CA PHE A 138 20.17 17.89 8.65
C PHE A 138 19.66 17.57 7.24
N PRO A 139 20.17 18.24 6.19
CA PRO A 139 19.69 18.08 4.81
C PRO A 139 19.87 16.65 4.26
N PHE A 140 20.98 15.99 4.60
CA PHE A 140 21.25 14.62 4.17
C PHE A 140 20.28 13.60 4.75
N LEU A 141 19.95 13.71 6.04
CA LEU A 141 19.02 12.80 6.71
C LEU A 141 17.59 12.95 6.17
N ASN A 142 17.23 14.15 5.70
CA ASN A 142 15.93 14.39 5.08
C ASN A 142 15.83 13.61 3.75
N ASN A 143 16.85 13.69 2.89
CA ASN A 143 16.92 12.91 1.65
C ASN A 143 16.86 11.40 1.93
N LEU A 144 17.62 10.92 2.93
CA LEU A 144 17.57 9.52 3.33
C LEU A 144 16.16 9.07 3.80
N SER A 145 15.47 9.92 4.55
CA SER A 145 14.08 9.66 5.01
C SER A 145 13.09 9.56 3.85
N PHE A 146 13.30 10.36 2.80
CA PHE A 146 12.51 10.27 1.57
C PHE A 146 12.72 8.91 0.89
N TRP A 147 13.97 8.48 0.73
CA TRP A 147 14.28 7.18 0.13
C TRP A 147 13.72 6.00 0.93
N PHE A 148 13.74 6.05 2.27
CA PHE A 148 13.08 5.01 3.07
C PHE A 148 11.57 4.96 2.85
N THR A 149 10.94 6.12 2.64
CA THR A 149 9.51 6.19 2.29
C THR A 149 9.27 5.53 0.94
N VAL A 150 10.10 5.83 -0.07
CA VAL A 150 10.01 5.22 -1.41
C VAL A 150 10.23 3.71 -1.37
N VAL A 151 11.21 3.23 -0.61
CA VAL A 151 11.43 1.78 -0.41
C VAL A 151 10.21 1.14 0.23
N GLY A 152 9.61 1.77 1.25
CA GLY A 152 8.37 1.30 1.87
C GLY A 152 7.21 1.22 0.88
N VAL A 153 7.05 2.23 0.02
CA VAL A 153 6.04 2.25 -1.05
C VAL A 153 6.24 1.06 -1.99
N ILE A 154 7.48 0.82 -2.43
CA ILE A 154 7.81 -0.28 -3.34
C ILE A 154 7.49 -1.63 -2.67
N LEU A 155 7.89 -1.81 -1.41
CA LEU A 155 7.65 -3.05 -0.67
C LEU A 155 6.16 -3.35 -0.50
N VAL A 156 5.34 -2.35 -0.19
CA VAL A 156 3.88 -2.54 -0.04
C VAL A 156 3.22 -2.88 -1.38
N ASN A 157 3.61 -2.23 -2.47
CA ASN A 157 3.10 -2.58 -3.80
C ASN A 157 3.54 -3.97 -4.26
N LEU A 158 4.79 -4.37 -3.97
CA LEU A 158 5.30 -5.72 -4.26
C LEU A 158 4.62 -6.79 -3.41
N SER A 159 4.32 -6.49 -2.14
CA SER A 159 3.59 -7.41 -1.26
C SER A 159 2.16 -7.65 -1.77
N LEU A 160 1.56 -6.71 -2.50
CA LEU A 160 0.22 -6.89 -3.07
C LEU A 160 0.28 -7.73 -4.36
N ALA A 161 1.36 -7.62 -5.13
CA ALA A 161 1.63 -8.43 -6.31
C ALA A 161 1.98 -9.90 -5.97
N SER A 162 2.36 -10.20 -4.72
CA SER A 162 2.68 -11.55 -4.23
C SER A 162 1.62 -12.02 -3.24
N VAL A 163 0.67 -12.84 -3.71
CA VAL A 163 -0.60 -13.12 -3.01
C VAL A 163 -0.46 -14.00 -1.76
N ASN A 164 0.71 -14.54 -1.48
CA ASN A 164 0.87 -15.49 -0.36
C ASN A 164 1.07 -14.85 1.03
N SER A 165 0.85 -13.54 1.26
CA SER A 165 1.19 -12.93 2.56
C SER A 165 0.43 -11.69 3.04
N HIS A 166 -0.49 -11.08 2.29
CA HIS A 166 -1.35 -10.06 2.90
C HIS A 166 -2.36 -10.74 3.82
N ARG A 167 -2.03 -10.83 5.11
CA ARG A 167 -2.96 -11.37 6.11
C ARG A 167 -4.17 -10.44 6.18
N PRO A 168 -5.40 -10.96 6.06
CA PRO A 168 -6.61 -10.18 6.30
C PRO A 168 -6.75 -9.93 7.81
N VAL A 169 -6.01 -8.93 8.31
CA VAL A 169 -6.01 -8.52 9.73
C VAL A 169 -6.82 -7.24 9.97
N GLY A 170 -7.22 -6.54 8.90
CA GLY A 170 -7.86 -5.22 8.98
C GLY A 170 -6.90 -4.14 9.52
N TRP A 171 -7.27 -2.88 9.31
CA TRP A 171 -6.62 -1.75 9.98
C TRP A 171 -7.54 -1.18 11.08
N PRO A 172 -7.06 -0.97 12.33
CA PRO A 172 -5.75 -1.35 12.87
C PRO A 172 -5.54 -2.87 12.89
N ILE A 173 -4.28 -3.31 12.78
CA ILE A 173 -3.89 -4.73 12.71
C ILE A 173 -4.46 -5.47 13.93
N ARG A 174 -5.57 -6.18 13.73
CA ARG A 174 -6.12 -7.05 14.76
C ARG A 174 -5.43 -8.40 14.66
N ARG A 175 -5.13 -8.98 15.82
CA ARG A 175 -4.60 -10.35 15.88
C ARG A 175 -5.66 -11.28 15.26
N CYS A 176 -5.38 -11.89 14.10
CA CYS A 176 -6.20 -12.99 13.61
C CYS A 176 -6.30 -14.05 14.70
N ARG A 177 -7.52 -14.47 15.04
CA ARG A 177 -7.77 -15.63 15.91
C ARG A 177 -7.47 -16.91 15.12
N GLU A 178 -6.19 -17.15 14.89
CA GLU A 178 -5.66 -18.43 14.40
C GLU A 178 -4.55 -18.84 15.37
N SER A 179 -4.89 -18.99 16.65
CA SER A 179 -4.02 -19.73 17.54
C SER A 179 -4.30 -21.21 17.32
N SER A 180 -3.34 -21.91 16.76
CA SER A 180 -3.23 -23.38 16.80
C SER A 180 -3.48 -23.91 18.22
N THR A 181 -3.27 -23.08 19.25
CA THR A 181 -3.61 -23.29 20.66
C THR A 181 -5.12 -23.48 20.93
N VAL A 182 -6.04 -22.74 20.29
CA VAL A 182 -7.49 -22.90 20.52
C VAL A 182 -8.04 -24.16 19.85
N ARG A 183 -7.47 -24.56 18.70
CA ARG A 183 -7.81 -25.83 18.04
C ARG A 183 -7.31 -27.03 18.85
N ALA A 184 -6.13 -26.91 19.48
CA ALA A 184 -5.60 -27.92 20.40
C ALA A 184 -6.38 -27.99 21.74
N LEU A 185 -6.86 -26.86 22.27
CA LEU A 185 -7.68 -26.86 23.48
C LEU A 185 -9.07 -27.48 23.24
N GLY A 186 -9.63 -27.29 22.04
CA GLY A 186 -10.91 -27.89 21.63
C GLY A 186 -10.85 -29.41 21.43
N SER A 187 -9.67 -29.97 21.10
CA SER A 187 -9.49 -31.43 21.04
C SER A 187 -9.25 -32.08 22.40
N ILE A 188 -8.84 -31.30 23.42
CA ILE A 188 -8.59 -31.80 24.79
C ILE A 188 -9.87 -31.71 25.63
N THR A 189 -10.70 -30.69 25.39
CA THR A 189 -11.97 -30.50 26.09
C THR A 189 -13.10 -30.99 25.19
N GLY A 190 -13.47 -32.26 25.30
CA GLY A 190 -14.62 -32.84 24.61
C GLY A 190 -15.96 -32.27 25.11
N SER A 191 -16.14 -30.95 25.09
CA SER A 191 -17.35 -30.26 25.55
C SER A 191 -18.01 -29.54 24.38
N GLY A 192 -19.19 -30.03 24.02
CA GLY A 192 -20.08 -29.41 23.06
C GLY A 192 -20.58 -28.06 23.52
N LEU A 193 -19.83 -27.00 23.24
CA LEU A 193 -20.34 -25.63 23.20
C LEU A 193 -20.70 -25.27 21.75
N SER A 194 -21.68 -26.01 21.24
CA SER A 194 -22.62 -25.49 20.26
C SER A 194 -23.57 -24.59 21.02
N SER A 195 -23.46 -23.26 20.85
CA SER A 195 -24.57 -22.29 20.85
C SER A 195 -24.06 -20.84 20.98
N TYR A 196 -23.76 -20.23 19.82
CA TYR A 196 -24.13 -18.86 19.37
C TYR A 196 -23.80 -17.58 20.18
N PRO A 197 -23.87 -16.36 19.58
CA PRO A 197 -24.30 -16.03 18.22
C PRO A 197 -23.37 -15.13 17.38
N VAL A 198 -23.61 -15.20 16.07
CA VAL A 198 -23.61 -14.10 15.11
C VAL A 198 -23.89 -12.74 15.77
N LEU A 199 -22.93 -11.80 15.67
CA LEU A 199 -23.18 -10.35 15.78
C LEU A 199 -22.46 -9.70 14.59
N VAL A 200 -23.18 -9.58 13.47
CA VAL A 200 -23.89 -8.37 13.03
C VAL A 200 -22.91 -7.36 12.42
N GLN A 201 -22.98 -7.27 11.09
CA GLN A 201 -22.66 -6.07 10.32
C GLN A 201 -23.24 -4.83 11.02
N ARG A 202 -22.37 -3.95 11.50
CA ARG A 202 -22.59 -2.51 11.52
C ARG A 202 -21.29 -1.80 11.15
#